data_AF-A0A846HBR4-F1
#
_entry.id   AF-A0A846HBR4-F1
#
_cell.length_a   1.000
_cell.length_b   1.000
_cell.length_c   1.000
_cell.angle_alpha   90.00
_cell.angle_beta   90.00
_cell.angle_gamma   90.00
#
_symmetry.space_group_name_H-M   'P 1'
#
loop_
_entity.id
_entity.type
_entity.pdbx_description
1 polymer ?
#
loop_
_entity_poly.entity_id
_entity_poly.type
_entity_poly.pdbx_seq_one_letter_code
_entity_poly.pdbx_strand_id
1 'polypeptide(L)'
;MNKPDYNALLRSFWSSPASLESIKDNTKNEVEGDIGDFLAESILWQEIVPSQIPDQRPMPDNLPLELIKALQKNGISQLYSHQLEALSALRKGRDVIITTTTASGKTLSAYPARKGRLLE
;
A
#
# COMPACT_ATOMS: atom_id res chain seq x y z
N MET A 1 -32.37 -33.06 -4.62
CA MET A 1 -30.95 -33.11 -4.18
C MET A 1 -30.78 -32.00 -3.16
N ASN A 2 -30.72 -32.35 -1.87
CA ASN A 2 -30.71 -31.36 -0.77
C ASN A 2 -29.36 -30.63 -0.79
N LYS A 3 -29.36 -29.30 -0.88
CA LYS A 3 -28.12 -28.53 -0.80
C LYS A 3 -27.54 -28.70 0.61
N PRO A 4 -26.23 -29.00 0.75
CA PRO A 4 -25.61 -29.04 2.06
C PRO A 4 -25.73 -27.67 2.72
N ASP A 5 -26.02 -27.66 4.01
CA ASP A 5 -26.16 -26.44 4.79
C ASP A 5 -24.76 -25.85 5.05
N TYR A 6 -24.34 -24.98 4.13
CA TYR A 6 -23.05 -24.30 4.21
C TYR A 6 -22.93 -23.43 5.46
N ASN A 7 -24.04 -22.94 6.04
CA ASN A 7 -23.99 -22.19 7.29
C ASN A 7 -23.62 -23.08 8.47
N ALA A 8 -24.09 -24.33 8.50
CA ALA A 8 -23.70 -25.30 9.53
C ALA A 8 -22.20 -25.63 9.45
N LEU A 9 -21.67 -25.79 8.23
CA LEU A 9 -20.24 -26.00 7.99
C LEU A 9 -19.40 -24.81 8.46
N LEU A 10 -19.76 -23.58 8.07
CA LEU A 10 -19.03 -22.37 8.49
C LEU A 10 -19.01 -22.20 10.01
N ARG A 11 -20.11 -22.51 10.70
CA ARG A 11 -20.19 -22.46 12.17
C ARG A 11 -19.37 -23.55 12.86
N SER A 12 -19.13 -24.70 12.22
CA SER A 12 -18.27 -25.75 12.79
C SER A 12 -16.78 -25.42 12.74
N PHE A 13 -16.34 -24.61 11.77
CA PHE A 13 -14.96 -24.16 11.65
C PHE A 13 -14.69 -22.86 12.43
N TRP A 14 -15.72 -22.03 12.63
CA TRP A 14 -15.61 -20.75 13.31
C TRP A 14 -16.29 -20.80 14.67
N SER A 15 -15.51 -21.12 15.70
CA SER A 15 -15.86 -20.76 17.07
C SER A 15 -15.62 -19.27 17.23
N SER A 16 -16.66 -18.49 17.52
CA SER A 16 -16.45 -17.08 17.88
C SER A 16 -15.43 -17.02 19.02
N PRO A 17 -14.35 -16.23 18.91
CA PRO A 17 -13.52 -15.91 20.06
C PRO A 17 -14.45 -15.44 21.18
N ALA A 18 -14.11 -15.82 22.42
CA ALA A 18 -14.94 -15.60 23.60
C ALA A 18 -15.69 -14.26 23.51
N SER A 19 -17.01 -14.32 23.59
CA SER A 19 -17.89 -13.16 23.46
C SER A 19 -17.42 -12.06 24.41
N LEU A 20 -17.43 -10.82 23.91
CA LEU A 20 -17.14 -9.55 24.62
C LEU A 20 -17.88 -9.36 25.97
N GLU A 21 -18.76 -10.28 26.37
CA GLU A 21 -19.44 -10.31 27.66
C GLU A 21 -18.49 -10.49 28.85
N SER A 22 -17.33 -11.13 28.69
CA SER A 22 -16.32 -11.22 29.76
C SER A 22 -15.51 -9.94 29.96
N ILE A 23 -15.72 -8.91 29.13
CA ILE A 23 -15.01 -7.61 29.17
C ILE A 23 -15.93 -6.49 29.71
N LYS A 24 -17.08 -6.82 30.33
CA LYS A 24 -18.01 -5.79 30.85
C LYS A 24 -17.64 -5.21 32.22
N ASP A 25 -16.71 -5.81 32.96
CA ASP A 25 -16.39 -5.36 34.33
C ASP A 25 -15.15 -4.47 34.49
N ASN A 26 -14.49 -4.06 33.39
CA ASN A 26 -13.28 -3.22 33.50
C ASN A 26 -13.39 -1.93 32.67
N THR A 27 -14.37 -1.09 32.98
CA THR A 27 -14.62 0.21 32.35
C THR A 27 -13.60 1.31 32.71
N LYS A 28 -12.36 0.96 33.07
CA LYS A 28 -11.30 1.95 33.35
C LYS A 28 -9.90 1.63 32.85
N ASN A 29 -9.68 0.54 32.12
CA ASN A 29 -8.38 0.31 31.49
C ASN A 29 -8.60 0.12 30.00
N GLU A 30 -8.12 1.07 29.20
CA GLU A 30 -7.90 0.90 27.77
C GLU A 30 -7.01 -0.33 27.60
N VAL A 31 -7.61 -1.48 27.30
CA VAL A 31 -6.87 -2.67 26.94
C VAL A 31 -6.43 -2.45 25.49
N GLU A 32 -5.26 -1.83 25.31
CA GLU A 32 -4.41 -2.01 24.13
C GLU A 32 -4.02 -3.49 24.04
N GLY A 33 -4.97 -4.37 23.71
CA GLY A 33 -4.67 -5.75 23.36
C GLY A 33 -4.28 -5.80 21.90
N ASP A 34 -3.09 -6.35 21.59
CA ASP A 34 -2.70 -6.61 20.21
C ASP A 34 -3.73 -7.56 19.57
N ILE A 35 -4.03 -7.38 18.28
CA ILE A 35 -4.81 -8.37 17.51
C ILE A 35 -4.17 -9.75 17.63
N GLY A 36 -2.83 -9.80 17.76
CA GLY A 36 -2.06 -11.00 18.08
C GLY A 36 -2.51 -11.68 19.38
N ASP A 37 -2.74 -10.90 20.44
CA ASP A 37 -3.19 -11.42 21.75
C ASP A 37 -4.63 -11.93 21.69
N PHE A 38 -5.50 -11.25 20.93
CA PHE A 38 -6.90 -11.67 20.76
C PHE A 38 -7.03 -12.99 19.99
N LEU A 39 -6.15 -13.23 19.02
CA LEU A 39 -6.18 -14.40 18.14
C LEU A 39 -5.20 -15.50 18.58
N ALA A 40 -4.55 -15.36 19.75
CA ALA A 40 -3.36 -16.07 20.19
C ALA A 40 -3.34 -17.58 19.90
N GLU A 41 -4.42 -18.31 20.17
CA GLU A 41 -4.48 -19.77 19.97
C GLU A 41 -4.64 -20.19 18.50
N SER A 42 -4.92 -19.26 17.59
CA SER A 42 -5.18 -19.48 16.16
C SER A 42 -4.11 -18.92 15.21
N ILE A 43 -3.13 -18.17 15.73
CA ILE A 43 -2.02 -17.62 14.95
C ILE A 43 -0.81 -18.55 15.04
N LEU A 44 -0.38 -19.08 13.90
CA LEU A 44 0.84 -19.88 13.80
C LEU A 44 2.10 -19.01 13.72
N TRP A 45 2.01 -17.82 13.11
CA TRP A 45 3.16 -16.96 12.84
C TRP A 45 2.79 -15.49 12.67
N GLN A 46 3.65 -14.61 13.22
CA GLN A 46 3.54 -13.15 13.14
C GLN A 46 4.93 -12.57 12.86
N GLU A 47 5.01 -11.64 11.91
CA GLU A 47 6.23 -10.87 11.62
C GLU A 47 5.88 -9.38 11.56
N ILE A 48 6.72 -8.58 12.20
CA ILE A 48 6.65 -7.12 12.14
C ILE A 48 7.71 -6.65 11.15
N VAL A 49 7.27 -6.14 10.00
CA VAL A 49 8.16 -5.51 9.02
C VAL A 49 8.42 -4.06 9.45
N PRO A 50 9.69 -3.64 9.64
CA PRO A 50 9.99 -2.29 10.07
C PRO A 50 9.61 -1.27 8.98
N SER A 51 9.18 -0.09 9.41
CA SER A 51 8.95 1.05 8.50
C SER A 51 10.25 1.46 7.82
N GLN A 52 10.16 1.86 6.56
CA GLN A 52 11.30 2.30 5.76
C GLN A 52 11.16 3.78 5.44
N ILE A 53 12.27 4.51 5.58
CA ILE A 53 12.33 5.91 5.19
C ILE A 53 12.26 5.99 3.66
N PRO A 54 11.41 6.87 3.10
CA PRO A 54 11.31 7.01 1.66
C PRO A 54 12.59 7.59 1.06
N ASP A 55 13.13 6.94 0.02
CA ASP A 55 14.24 7.51 -0.78
C ASP A 55 13.67 8.49 -1.81
N GLN A 56 13.65 9.77 -1.41
CA GLN A 56 13.16 10.88 -2.21
C GLN A 56 14.30 11.73 -2.75
N ARG A 57 14.10 12.25 -3.95
CA ARG A 57 15.04 13.11 -4.68
C ARG A 57 14.35 14.42 -5.07
N PRO A 58 15.11 15.52 -5.21
CA PRO A 58 14.57 16.79 -5.69
C PRO A 58 13.84 16.65 -7.02
N MET A 59 12.82 17.48 -7.23
CA MET A 59 12.13 17.57 -8.52
C MET A 59 13.14 17.93 -9.61
N PRO A 60 13.22 17.19 -10.72
CA PRO A 60 14.19 17.47 -11.77
C PRO A 60 13.74 18.66 -12.63
N ASP A 61 14.69 19.57 -12.92
CA ASP A 61 14.43 20.81 -13.67
C ASP A 61 14.03 20.58 -15.13
N ASN A 62 14.27 19.37 -15.65
CA ASN A 62 14.01 18.99 -17.03
C ASN A 62 12.58 18.45 -17.26
N LEU A 63 11.65 18.65 -16.31
CA LEU A 63 10.23 18.38 -16.48
C LEU A 63 9.50 19.62 -17.02
N PRO A 64 8.44 19.44 -17.82
CA PRO A 64 7.60 20.56 -18.23
C PRO A 64 7.07 21.34 -17.01
N LEU A 65 7.13 22.67 -17.07
CA LEU A 65 6.75 23.54 -15.96
C LEU A 65 5.29 23.31 -15.51
N GLU A 66 4.38 23.04 -16.45
CA GLU A 66 2.98 22.73 -16.14
C GLU A 66 2.83 21.46 -15.33
N LEU A 67 3.64 20.43 -15.63
CA LEU A 67 3.65 19.18 -14.88
C LEU A 67 4.20 19.41 -13.47
N ILE A 68 5.28 20.18 -13.33
CA ILE A 68 5.82 20.55 -12.00
C ILE A 68 4.76 21.25 -11.16
N LYS A 69 4.06 22.24 -11.74
CA LYS A 69 2.96 22.94 -11.05
C LYS A 69 1.81 22.01 -10.68
N ALA A 70 1.44 21.09 -11.56
CA ALA A 70 0.39 20.10 -11.30
C ALA A 70 0.79 19.14 -10.16
N LEU A 71 2.05 18.68 -10.14
CA LEU A 71 2.58 17.83 -9.06
C LEU A 71 2.58 18.59 -7.72
N GLN A 72 3.06 19.83 -7.71
CA GLN A 72 3.05 20.67 -6.51
C GLN A 72 1.64 20.93 -5.99
N LYS A 73 0.67 21.18 -6.89
CA LYS A 73 -0.75 21.34 -6.51
C LYS A 73 -1.33 20.08 -5.85
N ASN A 74 -0.82 18.90 -6.19
CA ASN A 74 -1.19 17.63 -5.56
C ASN A 74 -0.34 17.28 -4.34
N GLY A 75 0.44 18.23 -3.79
CA GLY A 75 1.29 18.02 -2.62
C GLY A 75 2.58 17.25 -2.90
N ILE A 76 2.95 17.06 -4.17
CA ILE A 76 4.16 16.33 -4.57
C ILE A 76 5.27 17.33 -4.86
N SER A 77 6.20 17.48 -3.92
CA SER A 77 7.37 18.36 -4.02
C SER A 77 8.66 17.63 -4.40
N GLN A 78 8.72 16.32 -4.17
CA GLN A 78 9.86 15.44 -4.45
C GLN A 78 9.38 14.15 -5.13
N LEU A 79 10.28 13.49 -5.86
CA LEU A 79 10.00 12.22 -6.51
C LEU A 79 10.80 11.10 -5.84
N TYR A 80 10.25 9.90 -5.82
CA TYR A 80 11.00 8.74 -5.37
C TYR A 80 12.14 8.40 -6.33
N SER A 81 13.23 7.83 -5.82
CA SER A 81 14.39 7.46 -6.63
C SER A 81 14.04 6.52 -7.79
N HIS A 82 13.18 5.53 -7.56
CA HIS A 82 12.70 4.62 -8.61
C HIS A 82 11.87 5.32 -9.70
N GLN A 83 11.18 6.42 -9.37
CA GLN A 83 10.44 7.21 -10.37
C GLN A 83 11.40 7.96 -11.29
N LEU A 84 12.49 8.51 -10.75
CA LEU A 84 13.52 9.18 -11.54
C LEU A 84 14.32 8.21 -12.41
N GLU A 85 14.63 7.03 -11.88
CA GLU A 85 15.33 5.98 -12.64
C GLU A 85 14.49 5.54 -13.84
N ALA A 86 13.21 5.26 -13.63
CA ALA A 86 12.27 4.91 -14.70
C ALA A 86 12.17 6.03 -15.74
N LEU A 87 12.02 7.29 -15.29
CA LEU A 87 11.98 8.45 -16.17
C LEU A 87 13.27 8.58 -17.03
N SER A 88 14.43 8.37 -16.41
CA SER A 88 15.73 8.42 -17.10
C SER A 88 15.87 7.32 -18.15
N ALA A 89 15.46 6.08 -17.83
CA ALA A 89 15.48 4.96 -18.76
C ALA A 89 14.52 5.16 -19.93
N LEU A 90 13.29 5.60 -19.66
CA LEU A 90 12.28 5.84 -20.69
C LEU A 90 12.70 6.98 -21.64
N ARG A 91 13.30 8.06 -21.12
CA ARG A 91 13.84 9.16 -21.95
C ARG A 91 14.98 8.73 -22.85
N LYS A 92 15.67 7.64 -22.51
CA LYS A 92 16.71 7.01 -23.35
C LYS A 92 16.11 6.02 -24.36
N GLY A 93 14.78 5.94 -24.49
CA GLY A 93 14.09 5.02 -25.40
C GLY A 93 14.18 3.56 -24.99
N ARG A 94 14.39 3.27 -23.69
CA ARG A 94 14.49 1.90 -23.18
C ARG A 94 13.13 1.42 -22.66
N ASP A 95 12.90 0.12 -22.79
CA ASP A 95 11.83 -0.57 -22.08
C ASP A 95 12.20 -0.73 -20.60
N VAL A 96 11.21 -0.58 -19.72
CA VAL A 96 11.39 -0.69 -18.26
C VAL A 96 10.30 -1.54 -17.65
N ILE A 97 10.68 -2.38 -16.70
CA ILE A 97 9.79 -3.11 -15.81
C ILE A 97 9.93 -2.48 -14.42
N ILE A 98 8.82 -2.07 -13.81
CA ILE A 98 8.80 -1.42 -12.50
C ILE A 98 8.23 -2.40 -11.47
N THR A 99 9.10 -2.96 -10.62
CA THR A 99 8.76 -3.99 -9.64
C THR A 99 8.62 -3.42 -8.21
N THR A 100 7.86 -2.34 -8.05
CA THR A 100 7.66 -1.70 -6.73
C THR A 100 6.33 -2.12 -6.07
N THR A 101 6.31 -2.09 -4.74
CA THR A 101 5.12 -2.44 -3.91
C THR A 101 3.91 -1.55 -4.20
N THR A 102 2.71 -2.01 -3.85
CA THR A 102 1.47 -1.24 -3.98
C THR A 102 1.56 0.09 -3.21
N ALA A 103 0.90 1.12 -3.73
CA ALA A 103 0.96 2.51 -3.23
C ALA A 103 2.32 3.24 -3.33
N SER A 104 3.34 2.67 -3.99
CA SER A 104 4.65 3.32 -4.23
C SER A 104 4.65 4.47 -5.25
N GLY A 105 3.50 4.81 -5.82
CA GLY A 105 3.41 5.81 -6.90
C GLY A 105 3.97 5.35 -8.25
N LYS A 106 4.03 4.04 -8.53
CA LYS A 106 4.46 3.47 -9.82
C LYS A 106 3.72 4.02 -11.06
N THR A 107 2.46 4.45 -10.89
CA THR A 107 1.71 5.12 -11.96
C THR A 107 2.43 6.39 -12.42
N LEU A 108 2.91 7.22 -11.47
CA LEU A 108 3.64 8.44 -11.77
C LEU A 108 4.98 8.17 -12.48
N SER A 109 5.59 7.00 -12.35
CA SER A 109 6.82 6.65 -13.07
C SER A 109 6.66 6.59 -14.60
N ALA A 110 5.44 6.28 -15.09
CA ALA A 110 5.19 6.08 -16.52
C ALA A 110 4.80 7.37 -17.27
N TYR A 111 4.11 8.30 -16.60
CA TYR A 111 3.58 9.53 -17.21
C TYR A 111 4.62 10.55 -17.71
N PRO A 112 5.66 10.92 -16.92
CA PRO A 112 6.56 12.04 -17.25
C PRO A 112 7.51 11.77 -18.41
N ALA A 113 7.58 10.53 -18.90
CA ALA A 113 8.49 10.15 -19.97
C ALA A 113 7.97 10.44 -21.38
N ARG A 114 6.66 10.63 -21.58
CA ARG A 114 6.11 10.99 -22.90
C ARG A 114 6.34 12.47 -23.20
N LYS A 115 7.52 12.81 -23.71
CA LYS A 115 7.71 14.05 -24.46
C LYS A 115 7.21 13.80 -25.89
N GLY A 116 6.04 14.34 -26.25
CA GLY A 116 5.66 14.56 -27.65
C GLY A 116 5.13 13.38 -28.48
N ARG A 117 4.19 12.57 -27.97
CA ARG A 117 3.37 11.67 -28.82
C ARG A 117 1.87 12.00 -28.75
N LEU A 118 1.54 13.30 -28.77
CA LEU A 118 0.15 13.77 -28.81
C LEU A 118 -0.10 14.82 -29.91
N LEU A 119 0.82 14.97 -30.88
CA LEU A 119 0.63 15.84 -32.04
C LEU A 119 1.28 15.19 -33.29
N GLU A 120 0.72 14.07 -33.74
CA GLU A 120 0.71 13.66 -35.15
C GLU A 120 -0.66 13.07 -35.48
#